data_AF-A0A7S4A1F7-F1
#
_entry.id   AF-A0A7S4A1F7-F1
#
_cell.length_a   1.000
_cell.length_b   1.000
_cell.length_c   1.000
_cell.angle_alpha   90.00
_cell.angle_beta   90.00
_cell.angle_gamma   90.00
#
_symmetry.space_group_name_H-M   'P 1'
#
loop_
_entity.id
_entity.type
_entity.pdbx_description
1 polymer ?
#
loop_
_entity_poly.entity_id
_entity_poly.type
_entity_poly.pdbx_seq_one_letter_code
_entity_poly.pdbx_strand_id
1 'polypeptide(L)'
;PHGSSMGWCYSDLDRLIGCSTSPGDCWTMCEDAHGDDLVAIDWGDGECYCQNDCQCMEDVGDDESYLITREGTAVPEECPSFSYSYSYADFPGFDDDTGSPSRAPSPAPTVTAAPTVLDCSGVAHLGPVMNDTSLRAAVAAWLTEARRVAVCRYGDIATWDTHLVTDMSELFCASWCDHRHAQAALFNDDVGAWDTSAVTAMQNMFDGAAA
;
A
#
# COMPACT_ATOMS: atom_id res chain seq x y z
N PRO A 1 4.46 -31.47 0.95
CA PRO A 1 3.83 -30.67 2.03
C PRO A 1 3.87 -29.18 1.66
N HIS A 2 2.78 -28.46 1.92
CA HIS A 2 2.75 -27.00 1.83
C HIS A 2 3.73 -26.38 2.82
N GLY A 3 4.34 -25.25 2.46
CA GLY A 3 4.99 -24.36 3.42
C GLY A 3 3.94 -23.48 4.09
N SER A 4 4.16 -23.11 5.35
CA SER A 4 3.27 -22.20 6.08
C SER A 4 4.05 -21.38 7.10
N SER A 5 3.68 -20.11 7.28
CA SER A 5 4.26 -19.21 8.29
C SER A 5 3.25 -18.17 8.74
N MET A 6 3.49 -17.58 9.91
CA MET A 6 2.82 -16.37 10.40
C MET A 6 3.38 -15.14 9.68
N GLY A 7 2.52 -14.16 9.40
CA GLY A 7 2.75 -13.08 8.44
C GLY A 7 2.10 -13.36 7.09
N TRP A 8 2.30 -12.45 6.14
CA TRP A 8 1.66 -12.51 4.82
C TRP A 8 2.66 -12.38 3.68
N CYS A 9 2.24 -12.82 2.52
CA CYS A 9 3.02 -12.96 1.32
C CYS A 9 2.94 -11.71 0.45
N TYR A 10 4.08 -11.08 0.23
CA TYR A 10 4.14 -9.96 -0.69
C TYR A 10 4.11 -10.45 -2.14
N SER A 11 3.04 -10.11 -2.86
CA SER A 11 2.88 -10.35 -4.30
C SER A 11 2.09 -9.23 -4.98
N ASP A 12 2.24 -9.11 -6.31
CA ASP A 12 1.54 -8.10 -7.10
C ASP A 12 0.03 -8.37 -7.23
N LEU A 13 -0.43 -9.61 -6.99
CA LEU A 13 -1.84 -9.98 -7.16
C LEU A 13 -2.69 -9.56 -5.96
N ASP A 14 -2.23 -9.88 -4.75
CA ASP A 14 -2.87 -9.63 -3.45
C ASP A 14 -4.40 -9.53 -3.48
N ARG A 15 -5.05 -10.57 -4.00
CA ARG A 15 -6.46 -10.50 -4.40
C ARG A 15 -7.37 -11.12 -3.34
N LEU A 16 -8.15 -10.30 -2.66
CA LEU A 16 -9.28 -10.76 -1.85
C LEU A 16 -10.30 -11.52 -2.71
N ILE A 17 -10.45 -12.83 -2.47
CA ILE A 17 -11.42 -13.69 -3.17
C ILE A 17 -12.72 -13.86 -2.37
N GLY A 18 -12.67 -13.61 -1.06
CA GLY A 18 -13.82 -13.63 -0.17
C GLY A 18 -13.46 -14.05 1.24
N CYS A 19 -14.48 -14.36 2.03
CA CYS A 19 -14.28 -14.89 3.38
C CYS A 19 -14.36 -16.42 3.38
N SER A 20 -13.53 -17.07 4.20
CA SER A 20 -13.56 -18.51 4.42
C SER A 20 -13.46 -18.85 5.91
N THR A 21 -13.96 -20.03 6.27
CA THR A 21 -13.88 -20.54 7.65
C THR A 21 -12.59 -21.28 7.96
N SER A 22 -11.75 -21.52 6.94
CA SER A 22 -10.49 -22.21 7.10
C SER A 22 -9.48 -21.89 5.98
N PRO A 23 -8.19 -22.11 6.26
CA PRO A 23 -7.13 -22.11 5.25
C PRO A 23 -7.40 -22.95 4.02
N GLY A 24 -7.91 -24.18 4.22
CA GLY A 24 -8.15 -25.11 3.12
C GLY A 24 -9.28 -24.64 2.20
N ASP A 25 -10.30 -24.02 2.78
CA ASP A 25 -11.39 -23.42 2.01
C ASP A 25 -10.89 -22.21 1.19
N CYS A 26 -10.03 -21.38 1.81
CA CYS A 26 -9.37 -20.26 1.13
C CYS A 26 -8.53 -20.75 -0.06
N TRP A 27 -7.71 -21.79 0.17
CA TRP A 27 -6.89 -22.41 -0.86
C TRP A 27 -7.74 -22.89 -2.04
N THR A 28 -8.82 -23.61 -1.76
CA THR A 28 -9.74 -24.13 -2.80
C THR A 28 -10.36 -22.99 -3.61
N MET A 29 -10.78 -21.90 -2.95
CA MET A 29 -11.33 -20.72 -3.65
C MET A 29 -10.31 -20.07 -4.57
N CYS A 30 -9.06 -19.96 -4.13
CA CYS A 30 -7.98 -19.40 -4.92
C CYS A 30 -7.56 -20.33 -6.07
N GLU A 31 -7.54 -21.64 -5.86
CA GLU A 31 -7.27 -22.62 -6.92
C GLU A 31 -8.35 -22.60 -8.00
N ASP A 32 -9.62 -22.51 -7.62
CA ASP A 32 -10.73 -22.41 -8.58
C ASP A 32 -10.65 -21.12 -9.42
N ALA A 33 -10.13 -20.04 -8.84
CA ALA A 33 -10.00 -18.74 -9.49
C ALA A 33 -8.75 -18.60 -10.36
N HIS A 34 -7.62 -19.19 -9.93
CA HIS A 34 -6.29 -18.94 -10.51
C HIS A 34 -5.58 -20.18 -11.04
N GLY A 35 -6.07 -21.39 -10.72
CA GLY A 35 -5.52 -22.65 -11.21
C GLY A 35 -4.02 -22.77 -10.98
N ASP A 36 -3.28 -23.02 -12.05
CA ASP A 36 -1.83 -23.20 -11.99
C ASP A 36 -1.04 -21.93 -11.70
N ASP A 37 -1.65 -20.75 -11.81
CA ASP A 37 -1.00 -19.47 -11.48
C ASP A 37 -1.03 -19.19 -9.97
N LEU A 38 -1.77 -19.97 -9.18
CA LEU A 38 -1.73 -19.84 -7.72
C LEU A 38 -0.37 -20.30 -7.17
N VAL A 39 0.25 -19.43 -6.37
CA VAL A 39 1.52 -19.69 -5.69
C VAL A 39 1.33 -19.77 -4.19
N ALA A 40 0.49 -18.90 -3.62
CA ALA A 40 0.22 -18.87 -2.20
C ALA A 40 -1.15 -18.28 -1.86
N ILE A 41 -1.56 -18.40 -0.61
CA ILE A 41 -2.69 -17.66 -0.03
C ILE A 41 -2.26 -16.93 1.23
N ASP A 42 -2.81 -15.75 1.44
CA ASP A 42 -2.81 -15.11 2.75
C ASP A 42 -4.21 -15.18 3.34
N TRP A 43 -4.27 -15.58 4.60
CA TRP A 43 -5.53 -15.70 5.31
C TRP A 43 -5.37 -15.17 6.71
N GLY A 44 -6.32 -14.31 7.09
CA GLY A 44 -6.35 -13.66 8.38
C GLY A 44 -7.77 -13.21 8.67
N ASP A 45 -8.22 -13.38 9.91
CA ASP A 45 -9.57 -13.01 10.36
C ASP A 45 -10.74 -13.50 9.48
N GLY A 46 -10.52 -14.63 8.78
CA GLY A 46 -11.48 -15.23 7.87
C GLY A 46 -11.51 -14.60 6.48
N GLU A 47 -10.67 -13.61 6.16
CA GLU A 47 -10.46 -13.10 4.82
C GLU A 47 -9.44 -13.94 4.06
N CYS A 48 -9.61 -14.07 2.74
CA CYS A 48 -8.79 -14.92 1.88
C CYS A 48 -8.23 -14.14 0.70
N TYR A 49 -6.92 -14.04 0.61
CA TYR A 49 -6.18 -13.35 -0.44
C TYR A 49 -5.38 -14.36 -1.27
N CYS A 50 -5.55 -14.31 -2.59
CA CYS A 50 -4.85 -15.19 -3.52
C CYS A 50 -3.57 -14.51 -4.03
N GLN A 51 -2.46 -15.26 -4.03
CA GLN A 51 -1.16 -14.78 -4.46
C GLN A 51 -0.65 -15.60 -5.65
N ASN A 52 -0.25 -14.92 -6.72
CA ASN A 52 0.35 -15.54 -7.92
C ASN A 52 1.88 -15.54 -7.91
N ASP A 53 2.46 -14.95 -6.89
CA ASP A 53 3.88 -14.95 -6.57
C ASP A 53 4.03 -14.86 -5.06
N CYS A 54 5.22 -15.08 -4.53
CA CYS A 54 5.51 -14.82 -3.13
C CYS A 54 6.97 -14.38 -2.99
N GLN A 55 7.20 -13.10 -3.19
CA GLN A 55 8.55 -12.57 -3.34
C GLN A 55 9.30 -12.59 -2.00
N CYS A 56 8.58 -12.30 -0.92
CA CYS A 56 9.09 -12.31 0.44
C CYS A 56 7.92 -12.25 1.45
N MET A 57 8.24 -12.42 2.73
CA MET A 57 7.28 -12.37 3.84
C MET A 57 7.26 -11.01 4.54
N GLU A 58 6.08 -10.40 4.67
CA GLU A 58 5.84 -9.21 5.50
C GLU A 58 5.21 -9.61 6.84
N ASP A 59 5.36 -8.76 7.85
CA ASP A 59 4.78 -8.91 9.19
C ASP A 59 5.01 -10.29 9.84
N VAL A 60 6.21 -10.86 9.64
CA VAL A 60 6.52 -12.18 10.17
C VAL A 60 6.45 -12.20 11.70
N GLY A 61 5.62 -13.11 12.20
CA GLY A 61 5.36 -13.28 13.63
C GLY A 61 4.13 -12.53 14.15
N ASP A 62 3.43 -11.79 13.29
CA ASP A 62 2.06 -11.36 13.53
C ASP A 62 1.11 -12.57 13.60
N ASP A 63 0.19 -12.59 14.57
CA ASP A 63 -0.75 -13.69 14.79
C ASP A 63 -2.12 -13.48 14.13
N GLU A 64 -2.32 -12.33 13.48
CA GLU A 64 -3.57 -11.98 12.78
C GLU A 64 -3.59 -12.50 11.32
N SER A 65 -2.42 -12.68 10.71
CA SER A 65 -2.25 -13.11 9.33
C SER A 65 -1.35 -14.35 9.21
N TYR A 66 -1.72 -15.30 8.34
CA TYR A 66 -0.85 -16.41 7.99
C TYR A 66 -0.81 -16.69 6.49
N LEU A 67 0.35 -17.18 6.04
CA LEU A 67 0.63 -17.64 4.69
C LEU A 67 0.52 -19.16 4.58
N ILE A 68 -0.03 -19.64 3.47
CA ILE A 68 0.18 -21.01 2.97
C ILE A 68 0.69 -20.99 1.53
N THR A 69 1.81 -21.66 1.26
CA THR A 69 2.38 -21.79 -0.08
C THR A 69 1.91 -23.07 -0.78
N ARG A 70 2.07 -23.12 -2.11
CA ARG A 70 1.81 -24.33 -2.91
C ARG A 70 2.66 -25.51 -2.46
N GLU A 71 2.16 -26.72 -2.70
CA GLU A 71 2.88 -27.93 -2.36
C GLU A 71 4.26 -27.97 -3.05
N GLY A 72 5.31 -28.19 -2.26
CA GLY A 72 6.68 -28.27 -2.76
C GLY A 72 7.40 -26.90 -2.85
N THR A 73 6.69 -25.81 -2.55
CA THR A 73 7.26 -24.46 -2.45
C THR A 73 7.63 -24.15 -1.01
N ALA A 74 8.88 -23.77 -0.76
CA ALA A 74 9.31 -23.31 0.55
C ALA A 74 8.71 -21.93 0.88
N VAL A 75 8.54 -21.63 2.16
CA VAL A 75 8.19 -20.26 2.59
C VAL A 75 9.36 -19.33 2.24
N PRO A 76 9.09 -18.17 1.60
CA PRO A 76 10.12 -17.17 1.30
C PRO A 76 10.76 -16.59 2.57
N GLU A 77 11.92 -15.95 2.41
CA GLU A 77 12.53 -15.17 3.51
C GLU A 77 11.74 -13.88 3.77
N GLU A 78 11.94 -13.29 4.95
CA GLU A 78 11.39 -11.97 5.29
C GLU A 78 11.76 -10.95 4.23
N CYS A 79 10.83 -10.07 3.90
CA CYS A 79 11.09 -8.95 3.01
C CYS A 79 12.27 -8.17 3.59
N PRO A 80 13.23 -7.72 2.74
CA PRO A 80 14.33 -6.93 3.21
C PRO A 80 13.76 -5.71 3.93
N SER A 81 13.76 -5.75 5.26
CA SER A 81 13.52 -4.54 6.02
C SER A 81 14.64 -3.61 5.58
N PHE A 82 14.28 -2.51 4.92
CA PHE A 82 15.21 -1.42 4.72
C PHE A 82 15.50 -0.87 6.12
N SER A 83 16.43 -1.52 6.83
CA SER A 83 17.12 -0.95 7.97
C SER A 83 18.01 0.14 7.42
N TYR A 84 17.38 1.25 7.06
CA TYR A 84 18.07 2.52 6.95
C TYR A 84 18.59 2.83 8.36
N SER A 85 19.82 2.39 8.64
CA SER A 85 20.60 2.93 9.75
C SER A 85 20.89 4.39 9.42
N TYR A 86 19.95 5.28 9.74
CA TYR A 86 20.17 6.72 9.66
C TYR A 86 21.21 7.09 10.71
N SER A 87 22.44 7.31 10.27
CA SER A 87 23.40 8.10 11.04
C SER A 87 23.12 9.57 10.77
N TYR A 88 23.19 10.40 11.81
CA TYR A 88 22.95 11.85 11.80
C TYR A 88 23.86 12.67 10.85
N ALA A 89 24.66 12.02 10.01
CA ALA A 89 25.58 12.64 9.06
C ALA A 89 24.98 12.84 7.64
N ASP A 90 23.84 12.21 7.32
CA ASP A 90 23.21 12.32 5.99
C ASP A 90 22.19 13.47 5.86
N PHE A 91 21.98 14.26 6.91
CA PHE A 91 21.33 15.56 6.80
C PHE A 91 22.41 16.62 6.56
N PRO A 92 22.60 17.15 5.34
CA PRO A 92 23.38 18.37 5.18
C PRO A 92 22.62 19.46 5.93
N GLY A 93 23.30 20.04 6.92
CA GLY A 93 22.77 21.11 7.73
C GLY A 93 22.24 22.25 6.88
N PHE A 94 21.20 22.89 7.39
CA PHE A 94 20.77 24.21 6.98
C PHE A 94 21.95 25.18 7.16
N ASP A 95 22.71 25.41 6.10
CA ASP A 95 23.64 26.53 6.02
C ASP A 95 23.05 27.57 5.06
N ASP A 96 22.62 28.68 5.67
CA ASP A 96 22.41 29.97 5.04
C ASP A 96 23.78 30.44 4.50
N ASP A 97 24.11 30.18 3.23
CA ASP A 97 25.03 31.07 2.53
C ASP A 97 24.99 30.98 1.00
N THR A 98 25.15 32.17 0.43
CA THR A 98 25.20 32.52 -0.97
C THR A 98 26.37 31.85 -1.72
N GLY A 99 26.09 30.89 -2.61
CA GLY A 99 27.12 30.33 -3.48
C GLY A 99 26.57 29.46 -4.62
N SER A 100 26.64 29.97 -5.86
CA SER A 100 26.27 29.25 -7.08
C SER A 100 26.92 27.87 -7.20
N PRO A 101 26.19 26.78 -7.55
CA PRO A 101 26.82 25.55 -7.97
C PRO A 101 26.96 25.52 -9.50
N SER A 102 28.20 25.54 -9.98
CA SER A 102 28.53 25.05 -11.32
C SER A 102 28.78 23.54 -11.22
N ARG A 103 27.77 22.73 -11.58
CA ARG A 103 27.97 21.30 -11.90
C ARG A 103 27.46 21.02 -13.30
N ALA A 104 28.29 20.38 -14.10
CA ALA A 104 28.00 19.99 -15.47
C ALA A 104 26.77 19.05 -15.53
N PRO A 105 25.94 19.14 -16.59
CA PRO A 105 24.75 18.32 -16.71
C PRO A 105 25.13 16.85 -16.92
N SER A 106 24.61 15.99 -16.05
CA SER A 106 24.55 14.54 -16.28
C SER A 106 23.59 14.28 -17.45
N PRO A 107 23.86 13.35 -18.38
CA PRO A 107 22.94 13.06 -19.47
C PRO A 107 21.61 12.56 -18.90
N ALA A 108 20.52 13.18 -19.36
CA ALA A 108 19.16 12.83 -18.96
C ALA A 108 18.87 11.36 -19.33
N PRO A 109 18.16 10.61 -18.47
CA PRO A 109 17.64 9.31 -18.86
C PRO A 109 16.67 9.49 -20.03
N THR A 110 16.85 8.69 -21.07
CA THR A 110 15.96 8.67 -22.24
C THR A 110 14.56 8.26 -21.79
N VAL A 111 13.64 9.22 -21.73
CA VAL A 111 12.21 8.98 -21.51
C VAL A 111 11.68 8.19 -22.69
N THR A 112 11.60 6.87 -22.52
CA THR A 112 10.75 6.05 -23.38
C THR A 112 9.32 6.40 -23.00
N ALA A 113 8.56 6.99 -23.93
CA ALA A 113 7.17 7.32 -23.71
C ALA A 113 6.38 6.05 -23.32
N ALA A 114 5.95 5.99 -22.06
CA ALA A 114 5.03 4.99 -21.55
C ALA A 114 3.63 5.21 -22.16
N PRO A 115 2.80 4.16 -22.30
CA PRO A 115 1.46 4.27 -22.86
C PRO A 115 0.59 5.21 -21.98
N THR A 116 -0.08 6.18 -22.61
CA THR A 116 -0.79 7.31 -21.98
C THR A 116 -2.27 7.05 -21.70
N VAL A 117 -2.69 5.79 -21.50
CA VAL A 117 -4.08 5.50 -21.12
C VAL A 117 -4.07 4.56 -19.93
N LEU A 118 -4.56 5.05 -18.79
CA LEU A 118 -4.83 4.26 -17.61
C LEU A 118 -5.96 3.28 -17.97
N ASP A 119 -5.63 2.01 -18.17
CA ASP A 119 -6.62 0.96 -18.43
C ASP A 119 -7.18 0.45 -17.09
N CYS A 120 -8.39 0.92 -16.75
CA CYS A 120 -9.10 0.49 -15.55
C CYS A 120 -9.98 -0.75 -15.79
N SER A 121 -9.84 -1.43 -16.94
CA SER A 121 -10.63 -2.62 -17.26
C SER A 121 -10.37 -3.73 -16.23
N GLY A 122 -11.38 -4.05 -15.42
CA GLY A 122 -11.30 -5.09 -14.39
C GLY A 122 -11.10 -4.58 -12.95
N VAL A 123 -10.92 -3.27 -12.75
CA VAL A 123 -10.91 -2.67 -11.41
C VAL A 123 -12.35 -2.35 -11.00
N ALA A 124 -12.78 -2.85 -9.84
CA ALA A 124 -14.10 -2.52 -9.30
C ALA A 124 -14.18 -1.02 -8.98
N HIS A 125 -15.14 -0.32 -9.57
CA HIS A 125 -15.35 1.11 -9.33
C HIS A 125 -16.23 1.29 -8.09
N LEU A 126 -15.63 1.54 -6.93
CA LEU A 126 -16.36 1.71 -5.67
C LEU A 126 -16.99 3.10 -5.54
N GLY A 127 -16.57 4.03 -6.39
CA GLY A 127 -17.10 5.40 -6.43
C GLY A 127 -16.38 6.32 -5.43
N PRO A 128 -16.66 7.64 -5.48
CA PRO A 128 -15.93 8.62 -4.69
C PRO A 128 -16.45 8.74 -3.25
N VAL A 129 -17.62 8.17 -2.92
CA VAL A 129 -18.21 8.32 -1.58
C VAL A 129 -17.44 7.47 -0.58
N MET A 130 -16.88 8.13 0.43
CA MET A 130 -16.01 7.52 1.43
C MET A 130 -16.63 7.50 2.82
N ASN A 131 -16.39 6.40 3.56
CA ASN A 131 -16.50 6.33 5.01
C ASN A 131 -15.10 6.11 5.63
N ASP A 132 -15.01 5.99 6.95
CA ASP A 132 -13.72 5.85 7.66
C ASP A 132 -12.87 4.69 7.12
N THR A 133 -13.50 3.53 6.89
CA THR A 133 -12.82 2.33 6.37
C THR A 133 -12.36 2.53 4.94
N SER A 134 -13.25 3.01 4.05
CA SER A 134 -12.92 3.15 2.63
C SER A 134 -11.94 4.29 2.38
N LEU A 135 -11.96 5.36 3.18
CA LEU A 135 -10.99 6.45 3.09
C LEU A 135 -9.59 5.95 3.46
N ARG A 136 -9.44 5.20 4.56
CA ARG A 136 -8.15 4.61 4.96
C ARG A 136 -7.60 3.69 3.87
N ALA A 137 -8.43 2.80 3.34
CA ALA A 137 -8.04 1.91 2.24
C ALA A 137 -7.67 2.67 0.97
N ALA A 138 -8.40 3.73 0.63
CA ALA A 138 -8.12 4.57 -0.54
C ALA A 138 -6.81 5.34 -0.39
N VAL A 139 -6.54 5.92 0.79
CA VAL A 139 -5.29 6.64 1.09
C VAL A 139 -4.09 5.68 1.07
N ALA A 140 -4.20 4.50 1.68
CA ALA A 140 -3.15 3.49 1.64
C ALA A 140 -2.82 3.07 0.19
N ALA A 141 -3.85 2.86 -0.64
CA ALA A 141 -3.65 2.57 -2.06
C ALA A 141 -3.09 3.78 -2.85
N TRP A 142 -3.43 5.01 -2.47
CA TRP A 142 -2.97 6.23 -3.13
C TRP A 142 -1.49 6.52 -2.87
N LEU A 143 -1.02 6.22 -1.65
CA LEU A 143 0.34 6.47 -1.21
C LEU A 143 1.32 5.38 -1.63
N THR A 144 0.86 4.25 -2.14
CA THR A 144 1.72 3.16 -2.63
C THR A 144 1.95 3.24 -4.14
N GLU A 145 2.81 2.38 -4.69
CA GLU A 145 3.01 2.22 -6.15
C GLU A 145 1.71 1.88 -6.91
N ALA A 146 0.65 1.54 -6.17
CA ALA A 146 -0.71 1.34 -6.65
C ALA A 146 -1.53 2.64 -6.83
N ARG A 147 -0.95 3.85 -6.83
CA ARG A 147 -1.68 5.11 -7.10
C ARG A 147 -2.61 5.01 -8.32
N ARG A 148 -2.19 4.29 -9.36
CA ARG A 148 -3.00 3.99 -10.56
C ARG A 148 -4.26 3.17 -10.26
N VAL A 149 -4.18 2.20 -9.36
CA VAL A 149 -5.33 1.40 -8.89
C VAL A 149 -6.27 2.25 -8.05
N ALA A 150 -5.73 3.11 -7.17
CA ALA A 150 -6.54 4.05 -6.40
C ALA A 150 -7.33 4.99 -7.32
N VAL A 151 -6.68 5.54 -8.36
CA VAL A 151 -7.35 6.35 -9.40
C VAL A 151 -8.47 5.56 -10.10
N CYS A 152 -8.24 4.29 -10.45
CA CYS A 152 -9.26 3.46 -11.09
C CYS A 152 -10.43 3.08 -10.17
N ARG A 153 -10.17 2.88 -8.88
CA ARG A 153 -11.15 2.36 -7.91
C ARG A 153 -12.00 3.46 -7.28
N TYR A 154 -11.37 4.60 -6.99
CA TYR A 154 -11.92 5.68 -6.19
C TYR A 154 -11.99 7.02 -6.94
N GLY A 155 -11.27 7.15 -8.06
CA GLY A 155 -11.08 8.42 -8.75
C GLY A 155 -9.90 9.20 -8.19
N ASP A 156 -9.68 10.39 -8.74
CA ASP A 156 -8.64 11.30 -8.25
C ASP A 156 -8.90 11.69 -6.79
N ILE A 157 -7.85 11.77 -5.97
CA ILE A 157 -7.96 12.07 -4.54
C ILE A 157 -8.70 13.37 -4.25
N ALA A 158 -8.57 14.38 -5.12
CA ALA A 158 -9.27 15.66 -4.98
C ALA A 158 -10.79 15.54 -5.16
N THR A 159 -11.27 14.40 -5.68
CA THR A 159 -12.69 14.17 -6.00
C THR A 159 -13.41 13.25 -5.02
N TRP A 160 -12.70 12.71 -4.03
CA TRP A 160 -13.31 11.83 -3.03
C TRP A 160 -14.32 12.62 -2.18
N ASP A 161 -15.55 12.09 -2.10
CA ASP A 161 -16.63 12.62 -1.30
C ASP A 161 -16.53 12.06 0.13
N THR A 162 -15.98 12.88 1.02
CA THR A 162 -15.67 12.51 2.41
C THR A 162 -16.78 12.85 3.41
N HIS A 163 -18.00 13.20 2.97
CA HIS A 163 -19.03 13.73 3.88
C HIS A 163 -19.51 12.73 4.97
N LEU A 164 -19.25 11.43 4.80
CA LEU A 164 -19.58 10.39 5.80
C LEU A 164 -18.42 10.02 6.72
N VAL A 165 -17.24 10.60 6.51
CA VAL A 165 -16.02 10.29 7.26
C VAL A 165 -16.07 11.01 8.60
N THR A 166 -15.88 10.26 9.67
CA THR A 166 -15.84 10.74 11.05
C THR A 166 -14.43 10.70 11.65
N ASP A 167 -13.50 9.96 11.05
CA ASP A 167 -12.12 9.82 11.52
C ASP A 167 -11.11 9.91 10.37
N MET A 168 -10.29 10.97 10.41
CA MET A 168 -9.18 11.23 9.47
C MET A 168 -7.82 11.14 10.16
N SER A 169 -7.74 10.54 11.35
CA SER A 169 -6.48 10.38 12.05
C SER A 169 -5.47 9.54 11.28
N GLU A 170 -4.22 9.99 11.30
CA GLU A 170 -3.04 9.27 10.77
C GLU A 170 -3.03 8.98 9.26
N LEU A 171 -4.02 9.46 8.47
CA LEU A 171 -4.15 9.10 7.05
C LEU A 171 -2.86 9.31 6.23
N PHE A 172 -2.15 10.41 6.44
CA PHE A 172 -0.90 10.75 5.77
C PHE A 172 0.25 10.86 6.79
N CYS A 173 0.24 10.02 7.83
CA CYS A 173 1.36 10.01 8.77
C CYS A 173 2.56 9.28 8.18
N ALA A 174 3.74 9.92 8.24
CA ALA A 174 5.02 9.36 7.82
C ALA A 174 5.99 9.12 8.99
N SER A 175 5.59 9.47 10.21
CA SER A 175 6.41 9.38 11.42
C SER A 175 5.91 8.29 12.39
N TRP A 176 5.87 8.59 13.69
CA TRP A 176 5.52 7.66 14.76
C TRP A 176 4.00 7.51 14.89
N CYS A 177 3.38 6.83 13.93
CA CYS A 177 1.96 6.47 13.96
C CYS A 177 1.77 4.97 13.79
N ASP A 178 0.62 4.48 14.25
CA ASP A 178 0.24 3.08 14.10
C ASP A 178 0.00 2.75 12.61
N HIS A 179 -0.53 3.69 11.84
CA HIS A 179 -0.85 3.53 10.41
C HIS A 179 0.06 4.37 9.49
N ARG A 180 1.39 4.21 9.62
CA ARG A 180 2.36 5.05 8.88
C ARG A 180 2.59 4.60 7.43
N HIS A 181 2.72 5.57 6.52
CA HIS A 181 3.08 5.35 5.12
C HIS A 181 4.39 6.09 4.79
N ALA A 182 5.43 5.40 4.33
CA ALA A 182 6.73 6.03 4.02
C ALA A 182 6.59 7.12 2.94
N GLN A 183 5.74 6.90 1.95
CA GLN A 183 5.45 7.83 0.86
C GLN A 183 4.61 9.03 1.31
N ALA A 184 3.97 8.98 2.48
CA ALA A 184 3.30 10.16 3.03
C ALA A 184 4.28 11.29 3.33
N ALA A 185 5.57 10.99 3.51
CA ALA A 185 6.63 12.00 3.65
C ALA A 185 6.69 12.93 2.43
N LEU A 186 6.32 12.43 1.25
CA LEU A 186 6.35 13.14 -0.04
C LEU A 186 4.94 13.55 -0.51
N PHE A 187 3.91 13.31 0.30
CA PHE A 187 2.54 13.61 -0.09
C PHE A 187 2.31 15.11 -0.19
N ASN A 188 1.82 15.54 -1.35
CA ASN A 188 1.50 16.95 -1.64
C ASN A 188 0.35 17.07 -2.67
N ASP A 189 -0.50 16.05 -2.77
CA ASP A 189 -1.66 16.09 -3.67
C ASP A 189 -2.80 16.92 -3.05
N ASP A 190 -3.68 17.46 -3.89
CA ASP A 190 -4.75 18.34 -3.45
C ASP A 190 -5.88 17.57 -2.74
N VAL A 191 -6.10 17.91 -1.47
CA VAL A 191 -7.21 17.42 -0.64
C VAL A 191 -8.11 18.56 -0.14
N GLY A 192 -7.98 19.77 -0.73
CA GLY A 192 -8.68 20.97 -0.27
C GLY A 192 -10.20 20.94 -0.49
N ALA A 193 -10.69 20.02 -1.32
CA ALA A 193 -12.12 19.84 -1.59
C ALA A 193 -12.81 18.85 -0.63
N TRP A 194 -12.07 18.18 0.26
CA TRP A 194 -12.63 17.21 1.20
C TRP A 194 -13.59 17.89 2.19
N ASP A 195 -14.77 17.31 2.35
CA ASP A 195 -15.72 17.73 3.39
C ASP A 195 -15.29 17.16 4.74
N THR A 196 -14.96 18.06 5.67
CA THR A 196 -14.56 17.72 7.04
C THR A 196 -15.67 17.97 8.07
N SER A 197 -16.91 18.24 7.64
CA SER A 197 -17.98 18.66 8.54
C SER A 197 -18.46 17.58 9.52
N ALA A 198 -18.29 16.30 9.17
CA ALA A 198 -18.62 15.15 10.02
C ALA A 198 -17.43 14.62 10.84
N VAL A 199 -16.22 15.14 10.59
CA VAL A 199 -14.98 14.62 11.18
C VAL A 199 -14.87 15.00 12.65
N THR A 200 -14.55 14.00 13.47
CA THR A 200 -14.37 14.13 14.93
C THR A 200 -12.93 13.87 15.38
N ALA A 201 -12.10 13.25 14.53
CA ALA A 201 -10.71 12.90 14.81
C ALA A 201 -9.79 13.24 13.63
N MET A 202 -8.68 13.93 13.90
CA MET A 202 -7.66 14.38 12.90
C MET A 202 -6.23 14.29 13.44
N GLN A 203 -6.02 13.63 14.59
CA GLN A 203 -4.72 13.52 15.21
C GLN A 203 -3.70 12.89 14.25
N ASN A 204 -2.50 13.46 14.23
CA ASN A 204 -1.35 12.99 13.44
C ASN A 204 -1.62 12.81 11.94
N MET A 205 -2.67 13.43 11.37
CA MET A 205 -3.07 13.22 9.97
C MET A 205 -1.93 13.44 8.97
N PHE A 206 -1.00 14.37 9.23
CA PHE A 206 0.15 14.69 8.39
C PHE A 206 1.47 14.65 9.18
N ASP A 207 1.54 13.91 10.29
CA ASP A 207 2.75 13.92 11.12
C ASP A 207 3.94 13.31 10.36
N GLY A 208 5.04 14.06 10.25
CA GLY A 208 6.22 13.70 9.45
C GLY A 208 6.10 13.90 7.93
N ALA A 209 4.98 14.40 7.42
CA ALA A 209 4.87 14.79 6.00
C ALA A 209 5.75 16.03 5.73
N ALA A 210 6.55 16.01 4.66
CA ALA A 210 7.63 16.99 4.45
C ALA A 210 7.48 17.88 3.19
N ALA A 211 6.40 17.72 2.40
CA ALA A 211 5.92 18.54 1.27
C ALA A 211 6.96 19.26 0.37
#